data_AF-A0A954BK41-F1
#
_entry.id   AF-A0A954BK41-F1
#
_cell.length_a   1.000
_cell.length_b   1.000
_cell.length_c   1.000
_cell.angle_alpha   90.00
_cell.angle_beta   90.00
_cell.angle_gamma   90.00
#
_symmetry.space_group_name_H-M   'P 1'
#
loop_
_entity.id
_entity.type
_entity.pdbx_description
1 polymer ?
#
loop_
_entity_poly.entity_id
_entity_poly.type
_entity_poly.pdbx_seq_one_letter_code
_entity_poly.pdbx_strand_id
1 'polypeptide(L)'
;EIAPGVSLDSDAFIAQGAVSFPVMQQFGIQIDAGAFTGDIGGFDISGAGIGGHFFWRNPDVALLGGYVHYVNTDIAGIIDLDNIRYGVEGEVYLNRWSIEGFIGADYLKASVGPFSADTTFFSGEAVAAVYPVDNLRIFAGVHHAFDRTSFVAGGEYLFNTGWQAEPAVFARGAFADDSSTVMAGLKFYFGEPGKSLIRRHREDDPQINLFDNIAAAGSAGCGTPAGMPGPGPMPEAQVVSRAEGPYYPMQASSICTGGMPMMPYPEYDE
;
A
#
# COMPACT_ATOMS: atom_id res chain seq x y z
N GLU A 1 -11.18 8.68 -2.99
CA GLU A 1 -10.93 7.39 -3.68
C GLU A 1 -11.27 6.19 -2.77
N ILE A 2 -11.59 5.00 -3.33
CA ILE A 2 -11.56 3.68 -2.64
C ILE A 2 -10.93 2.64 -3.58
N ALA A 3 -9.98 1.83 -3.12
CA ALA A 3 -9.26 0.83 -3.92
C ALA A 3 -9.06 -0.52 -3.18
N PRO A 4 -9.72 -1.61 -3.62
CA PRO A 4 -9.32 -2.99 -3.32
C PRO A 4 -8.25 -3.52 -4.29
N GLY A 5 -7.17 -4.10 -3.77
CA GLY A 5 -6.08 -4.75 -4.53
C GLY A 5 -5.85 -6.21 -4.14
N VAL A 6 -5.35 -7.02 -5.08
CA VAL A 6 -4.94 -8.43 -4.90
C VAL A 6 -3.52 -8.62 -5.43
N SER A 7 -2.66 -9.30 -4.66
CA SER A 7 -1.34 -9.79 -5.10
C SER A 7 -1.31 -11.30 -5.38
N LEU A 8 -0.31 -11.75 -6.13
CA LEU A 8 -0.10 -13.16 -6.49
C LEU A 8 1.30 -13.63 -6.06
N ASP A 9 1.42 -14.94 -5.77
CA ASP A 9 2.52 -15.65 -5.06
C ASP A 9 2.73 -15.30 -3.57
N SER A 10 1.95 -14.33 -3.07
CA SER A 10 1.59 -14.17 -1.66
C SER A 10 0.24 -13.46 -1.65
N ASP A 11 -0.83 -14.12 -1.19
CA ASP A 11 -2.19 -13.60 -1.28
C ASP A 11 -2.37 -12.47 -0.25
N ALA A 12 -2.25 -11.21 -0.69
CA ALA A 12 -2.57 -10.04 0.12
C ALA A 12 -3.73 -9.26 -0.51
N PHE A 13 -4.67 -8.88 0.34
CA PHE A 13 -5.77 -7.98 0.05
C PHE A 13 -5.51 -6.64 0.73
N ILE A 14 -5.47 -5.56 -0.05
CA ILE A 14 -5.37 -4.18 0.45
C ILE A 14 -6.70 -3.49 0.17
N ALA A 15 -7.23 -2.76 1.16
CA ALA A 15 -8.34 -1.84 0.98
C ALA A 15 -7.97 -0.47 1.56
N GLN A 16 -7.87 0.53 0.70
CA GLN A 16 -7.57 1.91 1.09
C GLN A 16 -8.58 2.89 0.50
N GLY A 17 -8.67 4.08 1.10
CA GLY A 17 -9.45 5.17 0.56
C GLY A 17 -8.99 6.52 1.11
N ALA A 18 -9.35 7.58 0.40
CA ALA A 18 -8.96 8.94 0.75
C ALA A 18 -10.08 9.95 0.47
N VAL A 19 -10.02 11.06 1.21
CA VAL A 19 -10.88 12.24 1.03
C VAL A 19 -10.03 13.51 1.13
N SER A 20 -10.17 14.39 0.14
CA SER A 20 -9.52 15.71 0.14
C SER A 20 -10.49 16.86 0.38
N PHE A 21 -9.97 17.91 1.00
CA PHE A 21 -10.70 19.14 1.30
C PHE A 21 -9.89 20.36 0.81
N PRO A 22 -10.47 21.26 0.01
CA PRO A 22 -9.84 22.54 -0.31
C PRO A 22 -9.85 23.43 0.95
N VAL A 23 -8.66 23.79 1.42
CA VAL A 23 -8.48 24.72 2.55
C VAL A 23 -8.45 26.17 2.04
N MET A 24 -7.85 26.38 0.87
CA MET A 24 -7.81 27.66 0.15
C MET A 24 -7.83 27.41 -1.37
N GLN A 25 -7.81 28.47 -2.18
CA GLN A 25 -7.88 28.38 -3.65
C GLN A 25 -6.84 27.45 -4.30
N GLN A 26 -5.66 27.30 -3.69
CA GLN A 26 -4.55 26.47 -4.19
C GLN A 26 -3.99 25.53 -3.12
N PHE A 27 -4.60 25.45 -1.94
CA PHE A 27 -4.12 24.62 -0.83
C PHE A 27 -5.17 23.60 -0.42
N GLY A 28 -4.78 22.34 -0.32
CA GLY A 28 -5.63 21.23 0.07
C GLY A 28 -5.04 20.42 1.23
N ILE A 29 -5.92 19.68 1.90
CA ILE A 29 -5.55 18.58 2.80
C ILE A 29 -6.19 17.32 2.26
N GLN A 30 -5.44 16.23 2.20
CA GLN A 30 -5.96 14.87 2.03
C GLN A 30 -5.83 14.11 3.34
N ILE A 31 -6.82 13.28 3.67
CA ILE A 31 -6.71 12.24 4.68
C ILE A 31 -7.00 10.91 4.00
N ASP A 32 -6.07 9.99 4.12
CA ASP A 32 -6.12 8.63 3.61
C ASP A 32 -6.13 7.62 4.76
N ALA A 33 -6.83 6.51 4.59
CA ALA A 33 -6.88 5.43 5.56
C ALA A 33 -7.10 4.10 4.86
N GLY A 34 -6.66 3.01 5.48
CA GLY A 34 -6.86 1.69 4.93
C GLY A 34 -6.45 0.57 5.87
N ALA A 35 -6.61 -0.65 5.37
CA ALA A 35 -6.15 -1.86 6.01
C ALA A 35 -5.71 -2.88 4.95
N PHE A 36 -4.88 -3.83 5.36
CA PHE A 36 -4.51 -4.97 4.55
C PHE A 36 -4.46 -6.25 5.38
N THR A 37 -4.56 -7.38 4.69
CA THR A 37 -4.40 -8.73 5.25
C THR A 37 -3.83 -9.65 4.19
N GLY A 38 -3.06 -10.67 4.57
CA GLY A 38 -2.55 -11.67 3.65
C GLY A 38 -1.71 -12.75 4.33
N ASP A 39 -0.99 -13.52 3.53
CA ASP A 39 0.03 -14.48 3.97
C ASP A 39 1.41 -14.07 3.42
N ILE A 40 2.46 -14.17 4.24
CA ILE A 40 3.86 -14.12 3.78
C ILE A 40 4.60 -15.35 4.32
N GLY A 41 4.78 -16.34 3.46
CA GLY A 41 5.60 -17.52 3.77
C GLY A 41 4.97 -18.49 4.77
N GLY A 42 3.64 -18.57 4.80
CA GLY A 42 2.89 -19.39 5.77
C GLY A 42 2.58 -18.68 7.09
N PHE A 43 2.76 -17.36 7.12
CA PHE A 43 2.44 -16.50 8.27
C PHE A 43 1.38 -15.47 7.88
N ASP A 44 0.27 -15.45 8.61
CA ASP A 44 -0.73 -14.39 8.52
C ASP A 44 -0.06 -13.03 8.79
N ILE A 45 -0.31 -12.06 7.91
CA ILE A 45 0.06 -10.65 8.10
C ILE A 45 -1.21 -9.80 8.01
N SER A 46 -1.35 -8.81 8.87
CA SER A 46 -2.42 -7.82 8.75
C SER A 46 -1.98 -6.45 9.24
N GLY A 47 -2.60 -5.40 8.76
CA GLY A 47 -2.23 -4.05 9.16
C GLY A 47 -3.31 -3.03 8.87
N ALA A 48 -3.19 -1.88 9.51
CA ALA A 48 -4.06 -0.73 9.29
C ALA A 48 -3.25 0.57 9.43
N GLY A 49 -3.68 1.60 8.72
CA GLY A 49 -2.97 2.87 8.68
C GLY A 49 -3.84 4.06 8.36
N ILE A 50 -3.29 5.23 8.67
CA ILE A 50 -3.86 6.54 8.36
C ILE A 50 -2.73 7.48 7.94
N GLY A 51 -2.93 8.17 6.82
CA GLY A 51 -2.05 9.20 6.31
C GLY A 51 -2.75 10.55 6.19
N GLY A 52 -1.92 11.57 6.02
CA GLY A 52 -2.34 12.94 5.82
C GLY A 52 -1.37 13.68 4.91
N HIS A 53 -1.91 14.37 3.92
CA HIS A 53 -1.18 15.25 3.03
C HIS A 53 -1.61 16.70 3.27
N PHE A 54 -0.67 17.64 3.23
CA PHE A 54 -0.96 19.07 3.08
C PHE A 54 -0.19 19.60 1.88
N PHE A 55 -0.89 20.12 0.88
CA PHE A 55 -0.29 20.44 -0.42
C PHE A 55 -0.74 21.79 -0.98
N TRP A 56 0.18 22.42 -1.71
CA TRP A 56 -0.12 23.44 -2.72
C TRP A 56 -0.26 22.78 -4.09
N ARG A 57 -1.18 23.26 -4.92
CA ARG A 57 -1.46 22.73 -6.26
C ARG A 57 -1.80 23.83 -7.26
N ASN A 58 -1.23 23.70 -8.46
CA ASN A 58 -1.74 24.28 -9.69
C ASN A 58 -1.88 23.15 -10.74
N PRO A 59 -3.11 22.73 -11.12
CA PRO A 59 -3.35 21.59 -12.02
C PRO A 59 -2.69 21.69 -13.40
N ASP A 60 -2.35 22.90 -13.85
CA ASP A 60 -1.66 23.12 -15.13
C ASP A 60 -0.13 23.02 -15.04
N VAL A 61 0.44 23.00 -13.82
CA VAL A 61 1.88 23.20 -13.58
C VAL A 61 2.49 22.15 -12.64
N ALA A 62 2.02 22.06 -11.40
CA ALA A 62 2.71 21.31 -10.35
C ALA A 62 1.87 21.11 -9.07
N LEU A 63 2.32 20.16 -8.25
CA LEU A 63 1.94 19.95 -6.85
C LEU A 63 3.20 19.99 -5.98
N LEU A 64 3.10 20.53 -4.77
CA LEU A 64 4.15 20.43 -3.75
C LEU A 64 3.48 20.31 -2.37
N GLY A 65 3.79 19.27 -1.62
CA GLY A 65 3.16 18.99 -0.33
C GLY A 65 4.09 18.37 0.70
N GLY A 66 3.59 18.30 1.94
CA GLY A 66 4.16 17.46 3.00
C GLY A 66 3.23 16.29 3.26
N TYR A 67 3.81 15.11 3.43
CA TYR A 67 3.10 13.87 3.73
C TYR A 67 3.56 13.29 5.07
N VAL A 68 2.63 12.70 5.82
CA VAL A 68 2.91 11.88 6.99
C VAL A 68 1.89 10.74 7.08
N HIS A 69 2.33 9.54 7.48
CA HIS A 69 1.43 8.47 7.88
C HIS A 69 1.86 7.75 9.14
N TYR A 70 0.93 7.00 9.72
CA TYR A 70 1.18 5.94 10.68
C TYR A 70 0.52 4.66 10.17
N VAL A 71 1.30 3.58 10.13
CA VAL A 71 0.84 2.22 9.81
C VAL A 71 1.26 1.30 10.96
N ASN A 72 0.33 0.50 11.46
CA ASN A 72 0.64 -0.63 12.34
C ASN A 72 0.43 -1.93 11.54
N THR A 73 1.28 -2.93 11.78
CA THR A 73 1.25 -4.24 11.11
C THR A 73 1.55 -5.34 12.12
N ASP A 74 0.64 -6.30 12.23
CA ASP A 74 0.80 -7.56 12.95
C ASP A 74 1.32 -8.63 11.98
N ILE A 75 2.34 -9.37 12.42
CA ILE A 75 2.81 -10.59 11.75
C ILE A 75 2.63 -11.77 12.72
N ALA A 76 1.78 -12.70 12.34
CA ALA A 76 1.45 -13.95 13.02
C ALA A 76 0.99 -13.84 14.49
N GLY A 77 0.53 -12.66 14.94
CA GLY A 77 0.24 -12.40 16.36
C GLY A 77 1.48 -12.37 17.26
N ILE A 78 2.68 -12.23 16.68
CA ILE A 78 3.98 -12.35 17.38
C ILE A 78 4.83 -11.09 17.24
N ILE A 79 4.81 -10.45 16.06
CA ILE A 79 5.62 -9.25 15.76
C ILE A 79 4.69 -8.09 15.44
N ASP A 80 4.78 -7.02 16.23
CA ASP A 80 4.15 -5.73 15.94
C ASP A 80 5.17 -4.82 15.24
N LEU A 81 4.81 -4.26 14.08
CA LEU A 81 5.59 -3.23 13.39
C LEU A 81 4.80 -1.91 13.38
N ASP A 82 5.37 -0.87 13.98
CA ASP A 82 4.89 0.51 13.89
C ASP A 82 5.76 1.29 12.89
N ASN A 83 5.18 1.76 11.79
CA ASN A 83 5.85 2.57 10.79
C ASN A 83 5.28 4.00 10.77
N ILE A 84 6.16 4.99 10.90
CA ILE A 84 5.86 6.42 10.71
C ILE A 84 6.70 6.92 9.54
N ARG A 85 6.06 7.17 8.40
CA ARG A 85 6.68 7.82 7.24
C ARG A 85 6.38 9.30 7.25
N TYR A 86 7.35 10.13 6.93
CA TYR A 86 7.15 11.58 6.79
C TYR A 86 8.14 12.17 5.77
N GLY A 87 7.69 13.19 5.02
CA GLY A 87 8.53 13.80 4.00
C GLY A 87 7.82 14.88 3.17
N VAL A 88 8.44 15.20 2.03
CA VAL A 88 7.94 16.14 1.03
C VAL A 88 7.59 15.36 -0.24
N GLU A 89 6.43 15.64 -0.80
CA GLU A 89 5.96 15.11 -2.07
C GLU A 89 5.86 16.23 -3.11
N GLY A 90 6.04 15.90 -4.39
CA GLY A 90 5.93 16.87 -5.46
C GLY A 90 5.65 16.24 -6.82
N GLU A 91 4.91 16.97 -7.64
CA GLU A 91 4.55 16.58 -9.01
C GLU A 91 4.77 17.77 -9.95
N VAL A 92 5.19 17.50 -11.19
CA VAL A 92 5.34 18.49 -12.26
C VAL A 92 4.61 18.01 -13.51
N TYR A 93 3.77 18.85 -14.08
CA TYR A 93 2.86 18.52 -15.18
C TYR A 93 3.36 19.05 -16.52
N LEU A 94 3.61 18.14 -17.45
CA LEU A 94 4.24 18.42 -18.75
C LEU A 94 3.32 17.94 -19.88
N ASN A 95 2.25 18.69 -20.14
CA ASN A 95 1.19 18.35 -21.11
C ASN A 95 0.54 16.98 -20.81
N ARG A 96 0.94 15.90 -21.50
CA ARG A 96 0.48 14.51 -21.28
C ARG A 96 1.39 13.70 -20.36
N TRP A 97 2.44 14.30 -19.80
CA TRP A 97 3.35 13.67 -18.86
C TRP A 97 3.19 14.25 -17.46
N SER A 98 3.54 13.46 -16.44
CA SER A 98 3.84 13.92 -15.09
C SER A 98 5.16 13.32 -14.63
N ILE A 99 5.94 14.11 -13.90
CA ILE A 99 7.07 13.63 -13.10
C ILE A 99 6.67 13.83 -11.64
N GLU A 100 6.72 12.76 -10.86
CA GLU A 100 6.15 12.63 -9.53
C GLU A 100 7.23 12.09 -8.60
N GLY A 101 7.25 12.48 -7.33
CA GLY A 101 8.23 11.96 -6.40
C GLY A 101 8.00 12.35 -4.94
N PHE A 102 8.67 11.62 -4.08
CA PHE A 102 8.67 11.78 -2.63
C PHE A 102 10.10 11.74 -2.10
N ILE A 103 10.39 12.49 -1.04
CA ILE A 103 11.64 12.36 -0.28
C ILE A 103 11.39 12.60 1.21
N GLY A 104 11.90 11.70 2.04
CA GLY A 104 11.61 11.69 3.46
C GLY A 104 12.34 10.59 4.23
N ALA A 105 11.73 10.14 5.31
CA ALA A 105 12.22 9.07 6.14
C ALA A 105 11.08 8.15 6.60
N ASP A 106 11.43 6.88 6.81
CA ASP A 106 10.59 5.85 7.42
C ASP A 106 11.18 5.50 8.80
N TYR A 107 10.55 5.99 9.86
CA TYR A 107 10.78 5.44 11.20
C TYR A 107 10.03 4.11 11.32
N LEU A 108 10.72 3.08 11.80
CA LEU A 108 10.16 1.75 12.00
C LEU A 108 10.54 1.26 13.40
N LYS A 109 9.54 0.80 14.16
CA LYS A 109 9.72 0.12 15.44
C LYS A 109 9.13 -1.28 15.34
N ALA A 110 9.96 -2.29 15.56
CA ALA A 110 9.54 -3.68 15.68
C ALA A 110 9.46 -4.09 17.15
N SER A 111 8.39 -4.78 17.55
CA SER A 111 8.18 -5.28 18.92
C SER A 111 7.82 -6.77 18.90
N VAL A 112 8.36 -7.52 19.86
CA VAL A 112 8.07 -8.95 20.08
C VAL A 112 7.91 -9.17 21.58
N GLY A 113 6.67 -9.17 22.05
CA GLY A 113 6.36 -9.21 23.49
C GLY A 113 7.03 -8.06 24.25
N PRO A 114 7.89 -8.32 25.26
CA PRO A 114 8.57 -7.27 26.02
C PRO A 114 9.79 -6.66 25.32
N PHE A 115 10.21 -7.19 24.17
CA PHE A 115 11.37 -6.70 23.42
C PHE A 115 10.93 -5.76 22.31
N SER A 116 11.70 -4.69 22.06
CA SER A 116 11.48 -3.84 20.89
C SER A 116 12.81 -3.25 20.40
N ALA A 117 12.86 -2.95 19.11
CA ALA A 117 13.96 -2.26 18.45
C ALA A 117 13.40 -1.24 17.45
N ASP A 118 14.03 -0.09 17.35
CA ASP A 118 13.67 0.99 16.43
C ASP A 118 14.84 1.35 15.50
N THR A 119 14.48 1.89 14.34
CA THR A 119 15.40 2.34 13.30
C THR A 119 14.73 3.42 12.44
N THR A 120 15.51 4.19 11.71
CA THR A 120 15.01 5.18 10.74
C THR A 120 15.76 5.02 9.43
N PHE A 121 15.01 4.81 8.36
CA PHE A 121 15.53 4.64 7.01
C PHE A 121 15.32 5.90 6.17
N PHE A 122 16.21 6.12 5.21
CA PHE A 122 15.94 7.07 4.14
C PHE A 122 14.82 6.53 3.24
N SER A 123 14.01 7.45 2.70
CA SER A 123 12.85 7.11 1.88
C SER A 123 12.77 8.06 0.70
N GLY A 124 12.63 7.53 -0.53
CA GLY A 124 12.68 8.33 -1.74
C GLY A 124 12.03 7.66 -2.94
N GLU A 125 11.30 8.42 -3.75
CA GLU A 125 10.54 7.91 -4.88
C GLU A 125 10.65 8.88 -6.06
N ALA A 126 10.76 8.34 -7.28
CA ALA A 126 10.77 9.10 -8.52
C ALA A 126 10.06 8.31 -9.62
N VAL A 127 8.93 8.83 -10.07
CA VAL A 127 8.04 8.19 -11.06
C VAL A 127 7.82 9.14 -12.24
N ALA A 128 7.90 8.60 -13.46
CA ALA A 128 7.45 9.26 -14.66
C ALA A 128 6.17 8.58 -15.15
N ALA A 129 5.13 9.36 -15.40
CA ALA A 129 3.87 8.88 -15.95
C ALA A 129 3.48 9.62 -17.24
N VAL A 130 2.73 8.93 -18.08
CA VAL A 130 2.22 9.43 -19.36
C VAL A 130 0.74 9.06 -19.50
N TYR A 131 -0.01 9.92 -20.18
CA TYR A 131 -1.43 9.73 -20.49
C TYR A 131 -1.63 9.65 -22.01
N PRO A 132 -1.47 8.46 -22.64
CA PRO A 132 -1.62 8.30 -24.09
C PRO A 132 -3.01 8.72 -24.59
N VAL A 133 -4.03 8.45 -23.76
CA VAL A 133 -5.38 9.02 -23.84
C VAL A 133 -5.79 9.48 -22.45
N ASP A 134 -6.78 10.36 -22.36
CA ASP A 134 -7.07 11.12 -21.13
C ASP A 134 -7.55 10.25 -19.96
N ASN A 135 -7.98 9.01 -20.24
CA ASN A 135 -8.46 8.01 -19.29
C ASN A 135 -7.49 6.84 -19.05
N LEU A 136 -6.28 6.88 -19.62
CA LEU A 136 -5.25 5.85 -19.43
C LEU A 136 -3.98 6.48 -18.88
N ARG A 137 -3.55 6.09 -17.68
CA ARG A 137 -2.22 6.38 -17.14
C ARG A 137 -1.32 5.16 -17.37
N ILE A 138 -0.08 5.40 -17.78
CA ILE A 138 1.01 4.42 -17.74
C ILE A 138 2.17 5.08 -17.00
N PHE A 139 2.82 4.37 -16.09
CA PHE A 139 3.90 4.91 -15.27
C PHE A 139 5.06 3.92 -15.09
N ALA A 140 6.25 4.45 -14.86
CA ALA A 140 7.43 3.70 -14.46
C ALA A 140 8.34 4.59 -13.58
N GLY A 141 9.08 3.99 -12.65
CA GLY A 141 9.89 4.74 -11.70
C GLY A 141 10.75 3.88 -10.79
N VAL A 142 11.32 4.51 -9.77
CA VAL A 142 12.10 3.86 -8.71
C VAL A 142 11.57 4.27 -7.35
N HIS A 143 11.47 3.32 -6.43
CA HIS A 143 11.14 3.53 -5.03
C HIS A 143 12.32 3.04 -4.19
N HIS A 144 12.59 3.73 -3.09
CA HIS A 144 13.57 3.35 -2.08
C HIS A 144 12.94 3.51 -0.70
N ALA A 145 12.86 2.42 0.06
CA ALA A 145 12.34 2.38 1.42
C ALA A 145 12.96 1.19 2.17
N PHE A 146 13.19 1.34 3.48
CA PHE A 146 13.76 0.29 4.34
C PHE A 146 15.08 -0.30 3.80
N ASP A 147 15.96 0.56 3.28
CA ASP A 147 17.22 0.25 2.56
C ASP A 147 17.07 -0.63 1.30
N ARG A 148 15.84 -0.93 0.86
CA ARG A 148 15.56 -1.64 -0.39
C ARG A 148 15.24 -0.65 -1.51
N THR A 149 15.74 -0.94 -2.71
CA THR A 149 15.38 -0.19 -3.93
C THR A 149 14.59 -1.11 -4.85
N SER A 150 13.47 -0.64 -5.37
CA SER A 150 12.67 -1.36 -6.36
C SER A 150 12.36 -0.49 -7.58
N PHE A 151 12.39 -1.11 -8.75
CA PHE A 151 11.79 -0.54 -9.95
C PHE A 151 10.29 -0.78 -9.90
N VAL A 152 9.49 0.25 -10.18
CA VAL A 152 8.03 0.13 -10.29
C VAL A 152 7.57 0.45 -11.70
N ALA A 153 6.53 -0.24 -12.15
CA ALA A 153 5.81 0.09 -13.38
C ALA A 153 4.36 -0.32 -13.28
N GLY A 154 3.48 0.37 -14.01
CA GLY A 154 2.06 0.04 -14.01
C GLY A 154 1.22 0.90 -14.93
N GLY A 155 -0.09 0.73 -14.80
CA GLY A 155 -1.06 1.55 -15.49
C GLY A 155 -2.43 1.49 -14.84
N GLU A 156 -3.24 2.48 -15.18
CA GLU A 156 -4.61 2.64 -14.67
C GLU A 156 -5.51 3.11 -15.82
N TYR A 157 -6.70 2.52 -15.93
CA TYR A 157 -7.70 2.89 -16.93
C TYR A 157 -9.06 3.19 -16.29
N LEU A 158 -9.55 4.41 -16.51
CA LEU A 158 -10.85 4.90 -16.04
C LEU A 158 -11.96 4.59 -17.05
N PHE A 159 -13.01 3.92 -16.60
CA PHE A 159 -14.26 3.79 -17.34
C PHE A 159 -15.17 4.98 -17.02
N ASN A 160 -15.20 5.93 -17.94
CA ASN A 160 -16.14 7.06 -17.91
C ASN A 160 -17.56 6.53 -18.16
N THR A 161 -18.34 6.37 -17.09
CA THR A 161 -19.73 5.86 -17.12
C THR A 161 -20.75 6.98 -16.97
N GLY A 162 -20.33 8.19 -16.63
CA GLY A 162 -21.22 9.31 -16.28
C GLY A 162 -21.97 9.11 -14.96
N TRP A 163 -21.56 8.14 -14.14
CA TRP A 163 -22.11 7.92 -12.80
C TRP A 163 -21.34 8.75 -11.75
N GLN A 164 -21.91 8.92 -10.55
CA GLN A 164 -21.26 9.64 -9.45
C GLN A 164 -20.04 8.90 -8.86
N ALA A 165 -19.95 7.59 -9.12
CA ALA A 165 -18.83 6.73 -8.76
C ALA A 165 -18.34 6.07 -10.06
N GLU A 166 -17.23 6.57 -10.62
CA GLU A 166 -16.65 6.06 -11.86
C GLU A 166 -15.58 4.99 -11.55
N PRO A 167 -15.72 3.76 -12.08
CA PRO A 167 -14.78 2.70 -11.83
C PRO A 167 -13.54 2.84 -12.73
N ALA A 168 -12.37 2.54 -12.17
CA ALA A 168 -11.13 2.31 -12.87
C ALA A 168 -10.57 0.92 -12.52
N VAL A 169 -9.76 0.38 -13.43
CA VAL A 169 -8.91 -0.80 -13.19
C VAL A 169 -7.46 -0.35 -13.15
N PHE A 170 -6.66 -0.94 -12.27
CA PHE A 170 -5.22 -0.68 -12.23
C PHE A 170 -4.42 -1.98 -12.10
N ALA A 171 -3.17 -1.92 -12.54
CA ALA A 171 -2.16 -2.94 -12.30
C ALA A 171 -0.79 -2.27 -12.09
N ARG A 172 -0.03 -2.75 -11.10
CA ARG A 172 1.31 -2.27 -10.73
C ARG A 172 2.20 -3.47 -10.43
N GLY A 173 3.42 -3.45 -10.95
CA GLY A 173 4.51 -4.30 -10.52
C GLY A 173 5.56 -3.48 -9.76
N ALA A 174 6.13 -4.06 -8.72
CA ALA A 174 7.36 -3.63 -8.06
C ALA A 174 8.38 -4.78 -8.17
N PHE A 175 9.63 -4.45 -8.50
CA PHE A 175 10.70 -5.40 -8.79
C PHE A 175 11.97 -4.95 -8.07
N ALA A 176 12.41 -5.72 -7.07
CA ALA A 176 13.68 -5.58 -6.36
C ALA A 176 14.58 -6.81 -6.66
N ASP A 177 15.83 -6.77 -6.18
CA ASP A 177 16.83 -7.81 -6.48
C ASP A 177 16.39 -9.23 -6.08
N ASP A 178 15.68 -9.37 -4.95
CA ASP A 178 15.25 -10.65 -4.37
C ASP A 178 13.72 -10.85 -4.36
N SER A 179 12.92 -9.87 -4.82
CA SER A 179 11.46 -9.93 -4.73
C SER A 179 10.74 -9.20 -5.87
N SER A 180 9.63 -9.78 -6.32
CA SER A 180 8.71 -9.13 -7.24
C SER A 180 7.29 -9.18 -6.69
N THR A 181 6.62 -8.04 -6.63
CA THR A 181 5.23 -7.94 -6.19
C THR A 181 4.39 -7.38 -7.33
N VAL A 182 3.33 -8.08 -7.72
CA VAL A 182 2.34 -7.58 -8.66
C VAL A 182 1.03 -7.39 -7.91
N MET A 183 0.45 -6.19 -8.02
CA MET A 183 -0.86 -5.86 -7.49
C MET A 183 -1.78 -5.43 -8.64
N ALA A 184 -2.98 -5.98 -8.69
CA ALA A 184 -4.04 -5.51 -9.56
C ALA A 184 -5.32 -5.26 -8.76
N GLY A 185 -6.16 -4.33 -9.20
CA GLY A 185 -7.32 -3.93 -8.41
C GLY A 185 -8.34 -3.07 -9.14
N LEU A 186 -9.40 -2.77 -8.41
CA LEU A 186 -10.40 -1.78 -8.79
C LEU A 186 -10.15 -0.50 -8.02
N LYS A 187 -10.55 0.62 -8.60
CA LYS A 187 -10.55 1.92 -7.94
C LYS A 187 -11.84 2.66 -8.28
N PHE A 188 -12.43 3.35 -7.31
CA PHE A 188 -13.64 4.15 -7.50
C PHE A 188 -13.38 5.63 -7.24
N TYR A 189 -13.61 6.45 -8.26
CA TYR A 189 -13.56 7.90 -8.18
C TYR A 189 -14.95 8.47 -7.93
N PHE A 190 -15.09 9.26 -6.88
CA PHE A 190 -16.33 9.94 -6.52
C PHE A 190 -16.19 11.43 -6.84
N GLY A 191 -17.26 12.08 -7.32
CA GLY A 191 -17.27 13.53 -7.58
C GLY A 191 -17.88 13.91 -8.94
N GLU A 192 -17.23 14.82 -9.67
CA GLU A 192 -17.62 15.29 -11.00
C GLU A 192 -17.74 14.10 -11.98
N PRO A 193 -18.95 13.73 -12.46
CA PRO A 193 -19.11 12.63 -13.40
C PRO A 193 -18.51 12.95 -14.76
N GLY A 194 -17.90 11.97 -15.41
CA GLY A 194 -17.29 12.12 -16.72
C GLY A 194 -15.94 12.86 -16.73
N LYS A 195 -15.36 13.16 -15.57
CA LYS A 195 -14.05 13.78 -15.44
C LYS A 195 -12.95 12.77 -15.78
N SER A 196 -12.14 13.09 -16.78
CA SER A 196 -11.08 12.22 -17.28
C SER A 196 -9.98 11.94 -16.26
N LEU A 197 -9.35 10.75 -16.31
CA LEU A 197 -8.33 10.31 -15.35
C LEU A 197 -7.19 11.34 -15.14
N ILE A 198 -6.66 11.92 -16.23
CA ILE A 198 -5.61 12.95 -16.15
C ILE A 198 -6.06 14.20 -15.37
N ARG A 199 -7.34 14.59 -15.49
CA ARG A 199 -7.92 15.70 -14.72
C ARG A 199 -8.12 15.30 -13.26
N ARG A 200 -8.51 14.05 -12.97
CA ARG A 200 -8.66 13.57 -11.58
C ARG A 200 -7.34 13.64 -10.82
N HIS A 201 -6.27 13.06 -11.36
CA HIS A 201 -4.95 13.11 -10.71
C HIS A 201 -4.37 14.53 -10.55
N ARG A 202 -4.69 15.46 -11.45
CA ARG A 202 -4.18 16.85 -11.39
C ARG A 202 -5.02 17.81 -10.58
N GLU A 203 -6.33 17.56 -10.45
CA GLU A 203 -7.28 18.49 -9.84
C GLU A 203 -7.82 18.00 -8.49
N ASP A 204 -8.15 16.71 -8.36
CA ASP A 204 -8.92 16.17 -7.24
C ASP A 204 -8.02 15.85 -6.04
N ASP A 205 -7.20 14.79 -6.13
CA ASP A 205 -6.53 14.14 -4.99
C ASP A 205 -5.03 13.89 -5.30
N PRO A 206 -4.06 14.11 -4.37
CA PRO A 206 -2.71 13.54 -4.49
C PRO A 206 -2.76 12.01 -4.49
N GLN A 207 -1.73 11.34 -5.00
CA GLN A 207 -1.68 9.87 -4.90
C GLN A 207 -1.67 9.40 -3.44
N ILE A 208 -2.41 8.33 -3.17
CA ILE A 208 -2.43 7.69 -1.84
C ILE A 208 -1.10 6.95 -1.66
N ASN A 209 -0.23 7.49 -0.81
CA ASN A 209 1.08 6.92 -0.51
C ASN A 209 1.06 5.91 0.66
N LEU A 210 -0.14 5.54 1.13
CA LEU A 210 -0.36 4.57 2.21
C LEU A 210 -0.04 3.16 1.73
N PHE A 211 0.70 2.39 2.53
CA PHE A 211 1.19 1.03 2.22
C PHE A 211 2.10 0.90 0.99
N ASP A 212 2.29 1.95 0.21
CA ASP A 212 3.07 1.94 -1.03
C ASP A 212 4.55 1.61 -0.75
N ASN A 213 5.08 2.05 0.39
CA ASN A 213 6.40 1.68 0.92
C ASN A 213 6.48 0.19 1.33
N ILE A 214 5.41 -0.38 1.89
CA ILE A 214 5.34 -1.80 2.29
C ILE A 214 5.27 -2.71 1.05
N ALA A 215 4.45 -2.34 0.05
CA ALA A 215 4.36 -3.04 -1.23
C ALA A 215 5.66 -2.91 -2.05
N ALA A 216 6.28 -1.73 -2.09
CA ALA A 216 7.53 -1.50 -2.82
C ALA A 216 8.76 -2.11 -2.15
N ALA A 217 8.73 -2.34 -0.83
CA ALA A 217 9.77 -3.08 -0.11
C ALA A 217 9.74 -4.59 -0.39
N GLY A 218 8.60 -5.11 -0.91
CA GLY A 218 8.39 -6.50 -1.26
C GLY A 218 8.49 -7.42 -0.04
N SER A 219 7.35 -7.62 0.64
CA SER A 219 7.18 -8.62 1.71
C SER A 219 8.38 -8.74 2.65
N ALA A 220 8.65 -7.69 3.44
CA ALA A 220 9.83 -7.58 4.33
C ALA A 220 9.91 -8.61 5.48
N GLY A 221 9.11 -9.68 5.44
CA GLY A 221 9.32 -10.89 6.22
C GLY A 221 10.42 -11.75 5.60
N CYS A 222 11.47 -12.02 6.39
CA CYS A 222 12.58 -12.93 6.07
C CYS A 222 13.71 -12.39 5.15
N GLY A 223 14.23 -11.21 5.47
CA GLY A 223 15.68 -11.02 5.41
C GLY A 223 16.32 -11.64 6.66
N THR A 224 17.19 -12.64 6.52
CA THR A 224 17.87 -13.25 7.68
C THR A 224 18.70 -12.20 8.45
N PRO A 225 18.56 -12.08 9.78
CA PRO A 225 19.47 -11.25 10.58
C PRO A 225 20.88 -11.81 10.47
N ALA A 226 21.78 -11.07 9.83
CA ALA A 226 23.19 -11.44 9.75
C ALA A 226 23.82 -11.39 11.16
N GLY A 227 23.92 -12.56 11.82
CA GLY A 227 24.79 -12.75 12.98
C GLY A 227 24.15 -12.79 14.37
N MET A 228 22.93 -13.28 14.55
CA MET A 228 22.48 -13.69 15.90
C MET A 228 23.04 -15.09 16.28
N PRO A 229 23.75 -15.26 17.41
CA PRO A 229 24.09 -16.58 17.92
C PRO A 229 22.81 -17.30 18.36
N GLY A 230 22.65 -18.57 17.95
CA GLY A 230 21.38 -19.29 18.07
C GLY A 230 20.86 -19.44 19.50
N PRO A 231 19.53 -19.36 19.71
CA PRO A 231 18.93 -19.52 21.03
C PRO A 231 19.07 -20.96 21.54
N GLY A 232 19.44 -21.11 22.81
CA GLY A 232 19.37 -22.39 23.52
C GLY A 232 17.93 -22.87 23.71
N PRO A 233 17.72 -24.16 24.07
CA PRO A 233 16.39 -24.75 24.13
C PRO A 233 15.51 -24.10 25.21
N MET A 234 14.28 -23.74 24.85
CA MET A 234 13.26 -23.24 25.79
C MET A 234 12.45 -24.40 26.42
N PRO A 235 12.00 -24.26 27.67
CA PRO A 235 11.16 -25.26 28.36
C PRO A 235 9.66 -25.17 27.99
N GLU A 236 8.91 -26.22 28.34
CA GLU A 236 7.52 -26.48 27.94
C GLU A 236 6.46 -25.46 28.39
N ALA A 237 5.38 -25.35 27.60
CA ALA A 237 4.24 -24.46 27.85
C ALA A 237 3.14 -25.07 28.76
N GLN A 238 2.30 -24.20 29.33
CA GLN A 238 1.10 -24.56 30.09
C GLN A 238 -0.13 -23.82 29.53
N VAL A 239 -1.31 -24.48 29.55
CA VAL A 239 -2.54 -24.07 28.85
C VAL A 239 -3.64 -23.65 29.83
N VAL A 240 -4.36 -22.54 29.57
CA VAL A 240 -5.64 -22.16 30.24
C VAL A 240 -6.63 -21.50 29.24
N SER A 241 -7.94 -21.52 29.53
CA SER A 241 -9.07 -21.50 28.58
C SER A 241 -10.06 -20.29 28.60
N ARG A 242 -10.97 -20.27 27.60
CA ARG A 242 -12.04 -19.27 27.20
C ARG A 242 -13.21 -18.96 28.17
N ALA A 243 -13.89 -17.80 27.93
CA ALA A 243 -15.37 -17.61 27.74
C ALA A 243 -15.69 -16.12 27.33
N GLU A 244 -16.33 -15.77 26.19
CA GLU A 244 -17.80 -15.49 25.92
C GLU A 244 -18.47 -14.39 26.78
N GLY A 245 -19.18 -13.32 26.36
CA GLY A 245 -19.69 -12.71 25.08
C GLY A 245 -20.41 -11.37 25.45
N PRO A 246 -21.49 -10.84 24.80
CA PRO A 246 -21.99 -10.84 23.40
C PRO A 246 -22.55 -9.44 22.89
N TYR A 247 -23.39 -9.43 21.83
CA TYR A 247 -24.27 -8.35 21.25
C TYR A 247 -23.80 -7.38 20.12
N TYR A 248 -24.73 -7.19 19.16
CA TYR A 248 -24.68 -6.49 17.85
C TYR A 248 -25.61 -5.25 17.87
N PRO A 249 -25.46 -4.20 17.03
CA PRO A 249 -25.53 -4.30 15.55
C PRO A 249 -24.65 -3.28 14.76
N MET A 250 -24.60 -3.23 13.42
CA MET A 250 -25.19 -4.02 12.32
C MET A 250 -24.08 -4.69 11.46
N GLN A 251 -24.43 -5.36 10.34
CA GLN A 251 -23.48 -5.88 9.36
C GLN A 251 -23.92 -5.58 7.92
N ALA A 252 -22.96 -5.25 7.05
CA ALA A 252 -23.02 -5.55 5.62
C ALA A 252 -21.96 -6.61 5.33
N SER A 253 -22.40 -7.79 4.90
CA SER A 253 -21.56 -8.97 4.71
C SER A 253 -21.36 -9.23 3.21
N SER A 254 -20.11 -9.45 2.76
CA SER A 254 -19.56 -10.78 2.39
C SER A 254 -20.02 -11.27 0.99
N ILE A 255 -19.49 -12.29 0.29
CA ILE A 255 -18.57 -13.42 0.49
C ILE A 255 -17.83 -13.60 -0.87
N CYS A 256 -16.63 -14.19 -0.90
CA CYS A 256 -16.29 -15.14 -1.97
C CYS A 256 -15.25 -16.16 -1.49
N THR A 257 -15.53 -17.44 -1.72
CA THR A 257 -14.73 -18.60 -1.29
C THR A 257 -14.34 -19.48 -2.48
N GLY A 258 -13.15 -20.05 -2.41
CA GLY A 258 -12.66 -21.09 -3.33
C GLY A 258 -11.13 -21.06 -3.36
N GLY A 259 -10.39 -22.17 -3.31
CA GLY A 259 -10.82 -23.57 -3.43
C GLY A 259 -9.85 -24.30 -4.36
N MET A 260 -8.71 -24.73 -3.82
CA MET A 260 -7.63 -25.36 -4.60
C MET A 260 -8.08 -26.68 -5.26
N PRO A 261 -7.70 -26.93 -6.52
CA PRO A 261 -7.47 -28.29 -7.01
C PRO A 261 -6.05 -28.73 -6.63
N MET A 262 -5.94 -29.73 -5.75
CA MET A 262 -4.67 -30.43 -5.50
C MET A 262 -4.20 -31.15 -6.78
N MET A 263 -2.89 -31.14 -7.04
CA MET A 263 -2.22 -32.11 -7.92
C MET A 263 -1.24 -32.96 -7.10
N PRO A 264 -0.98 -34.21 -7.52
CA PRO A 264 -0.51 -35.24 -6.59
C PRO A 264 0.99 -35.16 -6.29
N TYR A 265 1.35 -35.62 -5.09
CA TYR A 265 2.73 -35.99 -4.76
C TYR A 265 3.22 -37.10 -5.72
N PRO A 266 4.48 -37.04 -6.20
CA PRO A 266 5.10 -38.18 -6.86
C PRO A 266 5.35 -39.30 -5.85
N GLU A 267 4.97 -40.52 -6.23
CA GLU A 267 5.40 -41.75 -5.55
C GLU A 267 6.92 -41.90 -5.67
N TYR A 268 7.57 -42.32 -4.59
CA TYR A 268 8.96 -42.80 -4.62
C TYR A 268 8.95 -44.32 -4.74
N ASP A 269 9.40 -44.84 -5.88
CA ASP A 269 9.70 -46.26 -6.06
C ASP A 269 11.00 -46.62 -5.31
N GLU A 270 10.99 -47.74 -4.58
CA GLU A 270 12.17 -48.55 -4.17
C GLU A 270 12.11 -49.94 -4.84
#